data_AF-A0A8T4W7N7-F1
#
_entry.id   AF-A0A8T4W7N7-F1
#
_cell.length_a   1.000
_cell.length_b   1.000
_cell.length_c   1.000
_cell.angle_alpha   90.00
_cell.angle_beta   90.00
_cell.angle_gamma   90.00
#
_symmetry.space_group_name_H-M   'P 1'
#
loop_
_entity.id
_entity.type
_entity.pdbx_description
1 polymer ?
#
loop_
_entity_poly.entity_id
_entity_poly.type
_entity_poly.pdbx_seq_one_letter_code
_entity_poly.pdbx_strand_id
1 'polypeptide(L)'
;MKKWISILVIAMIVIGLSTGGVLAVREFYFKEEPDEKVRAEEGDNVEIHYVGRLKDDRIYDSQRIFDTSYADIPGIKSPAYTLTYQERERGEPFNFTLGEGVIEGWNENVRGMREGESKRFSVPPEKGYGKASEKLRYQIQKTESVPVYEKMDVEKFQEKYGEPRKNMLVEDDFWGWDKVITSRGKNWVLLRNEPEAGETYRPTGGWKVKVESIDSTAANGYGEINLKHIIREPIAIDSELLSVYDKKFANIPQLKRGMGQSQDGQGIIIPNEDHITVDFNDEVKGKTLYFEVEVLNIKK
;
A
#
# COMPACT_ATOMS: atom_id res chain seq x y z
N MET A 1 -27.21 -46.02 49.39
CA MET A 1 -27.82 -45.16 50.42
C MET A 1 -26.81 -44.90 51.53
N LYS A 2 -26.79 -43.68 52.09
CA LYS A 2 -25.91 -43.16 53.16
C LYS A 2 -24.56 -42.52 52.73
N LYS A 3 -24.67 -41.39 52.03
CA LYS A 3 -23.87 -40.17 52.30
C LYS A 3 -24.84 -39.06 52.68
N TRP A 4 -25.49 -39.24 53.83
CA TRP A 4 -26.35 -38.26 54.49
C TRP A 4 -25.68 -37.96 55.83
N ILE A 5 -25.83 -36.74 56.32
CA ILE A 5 -25.24 -36.20 57.56
C ILE A 5 -23.91 -35.44 57.36
N SER A 6 -23.90 -34.57 56.34
CA SER A 6 -23.26 -33.23 56.42
C SER A 6 -24.24 -32.19 57.01
N ILE A 7 -25.23 -32.64 57.79
CA ILE A 7 -26.39 -31.86 58.23
C ILE A 7 -26.12 -31.07 59.52
N LEU A 8 -24.99 -31.28 60.21
CA LEU A 8 -24.81 -30.75 61.58
C LEU A 8 -24.07 -29.42 61.73
N VAL A 9 -23.77 -28.66 60.66
CA VAL A 9 -23.18 -27.30 60.82
C VAL A 9 -23.98 -26.18 60.11
N ILE A 10 -25.00 -26.51 59.32
CA ILE A 10 -25.87 -25.50 58.67
C ILE A 10 -27.04 -25.04 59.60
N ALA A 11 -27.12 -25.58 60.82
CA ALA A 11 -28.22 -25.27 61.76
C ALA A 11 -27.93 -24.15 62.78
N MET A 12 -26.82 -23.41 62.70
CA MET A 12 -26.53 -22.33 63.67
C MET A 12 -25.99 -21.02 63.06
N ILE A 13 -26.59 -20.56 61.97
CA ILE A 13 -26.74 -19.11 61.72
C ILE A 13 -28.18 -18.85 61.24
N VAL A 14 -29.13 -19.23 62.10
CA VAL A 14 -30.48 -18.65 62.16
C VAL A 14 -30.52 -17.81 63.43
N ILE A 15 -29.76 -16.70 63.46
CA ILE A 15 -30.00 -15.58 64.37
C ILE A 15 -29.65 -14.31 63.60
N GLY A 16 -30.67 -13.53 63.26
CA GLY A 16 -30.51 -12.21 62.63
C GLY A 16 -31.26 -12.02 61.32
N LEU A 17 -32.49 -12.54 61.20
CA LEU A 17 -33.47 -12.03 60.24
C LEU A 17 -33.87 -10.59 60.63
N SER A 18 -32.97 -9.63 60.45
CA SER A 18 -33.41 -8.29 60.07
C SER A 18 -33.78 -8.38 58.59
N THR A 19 -34.82 -7.66 58.18
CA THR A 19 -35.20 -7.52 56.77
C THR A 19 -33.97 -7.15 55.91
N GLY A 20 -33.03 -6.41 56.49
CA GLY A 20 -31.74 -6.06 55.90
C GLY A 20 -30.77 -7.23 55.67
N GLY A 21 -30.76 -8.27 56.52
CA GLY A 21 -29.91 -9.45 56.33
C GLY A 21 -30.38 -10.35 55.19
N VAL A 22 -31.70 -10.49 55.00
CA VAL A 22 -32.29 -11.20 53.85
C VAL A 22 -32.05 -10.42 52.55
N LEU A 23 -32.14 -9.08 52.59
CA LEU A 23 -31.80 -8.21 51.46
C LEU A 23 -30.32 -8.30 51.10
N ALA A 24 -29.42 -8.25 52.08
CA ALA A 24 -27.98 -8.35 51.84
C ALA A 24 -27.57 -9.72 51.28
N VAL A 25 -28.15 -10.82 51.77
CA VAL A 25 -27.91 -12.15 51.17
C VAL A 25 -28.47 -12.23 49.76
N ARG A 26 -29.62 -11.59 49.47
CA ARG A 26 -30.18 -11.51 48.11
C ARG A 26 -29.28 -10.69 47.18
N GLU A 27 -28.77 -9.53 47.59
CA GLU A 27 -27.81 -8.75 46.80
C GLU A 27 -26.46 -9.48 46.60
N PHE A 28 -26.03 -10.25 47.60
CA PHE A 28 -24.74 -10.95 47.55
C PHE A 28 -24.78 -12.26 46.75
N TYR A 29 -25.91 -12.99 46.76
CA TYR A 29 -26.11 -14.21 45.96
C TYR A 29 -26.72 -13.95 44.57
N PHE A 30 -27.46 -12.86 44.38
CA PHE A 30 -27.93 -12.38 43.08
C PHE A 30 -27.14 -11.15 42.65
N LYS A 31 -25.81 -11.23 42.71
CA LYS A 31 -24.97 -10.36 41.91
C LYS A 31 -25.33 -10.69 40.46
N GLU A 32 -26.05 -9.78 39.81
CA GLU A 32 -26.48 -9.91 38.41
C GLU A 32 -25.31 -10.49 37.60
N GLU A 33 -25.53 -11.66 36.99
CA GLU A 33 -24.65 -12.07 35.91
C GLU A 33 -24.64 -10.91 34.92
N PRO A 34 -23.46 -10.41 34.51
CA PRO A 34 -23.40 -9.22 33.67
C PRO A 34 -24.28 -9.48 32.45
N ASP A 35 -25.17 -8.51 32.20
CA ASP A 35 -26.16 -8.45 31.12
C ASP A 35 -25.75 -9.32 29.95
N GLU A 36 -26.70 -10.13 29.45
CA GLU A 36 -26.56 -10.93 28.24
C GLU A 36 -25.95 -10.06 27.13
N LYS A 37 -24.61 -10.08 27.00
CA LYS A 37 -23.89 -9.03 26.27
C LYS A 37 -24.52 -8.83 24.91
N VAL A 38 -24.89 -7.57 24.62
CA VAL A 38 -25.51 -7.17 23.36
C VAL A 38 -24.70 -7.78 22.21
N ARG A 39 -25.41 -8.43 21.29
CA ARG A 39 -24.81 -9.04 20.09
C ARG A 39 -25.10 -8.17 18.88
N ALA A 40 -24.12 -8.08 18.00
CA ALA A 40 -24.21 -7.29 16.79
C ALA A 40 -25.12 -7.98 15.78
N GLU A 41 -26.16 -7.27 15.37
CA GLU A 41 -27.16 -7.68 14.38
C GLU A 41 -27.21 -6.67 13.23
N GLU A 42 -27.79 -7.08 12.11
CA GLU A 42 -27.93 -6.21 10.95
C GLU A 42 -28.77 -4.97 11.30
N GLY A 43 -28.28 -3.79 10.94
CA GLY A 43 -28.85 -2.48 11.31
C GLY A 43 -28.20 -1.84 12.54
N ASP A 44 -27.49 -2.59 13.39
CA ASP A 44 -26.84 -2.02 14.56
C ASP A 44 -25.67 -1.13 14.17
N ASN A 45 -25.46 -0.03 14.92
CA ASN A 45 -24.24 0.74 14.84
C ASN A 45 -23.18 0.11 15.76
N VAL A 46 -22.07 -0.32 15.17
CA VAL A 46 -20.99 -1.05 15.85
C VAL A 46 -19.73 -0.18 15.86
N GLU A 47 -19.15 -0.06 17.05
CA GLU A 47 -17.87 0.61 17.29
C GLU A 47 -16.79 -0.45 17.49
N ILE A 48 -15.67 -0.35 16.76
CA ILE A 48 -14.61 -1.35 16.82
C ILE A 48 -13.20 -0.75 16.87
N HIS A 49 -12.27 -1.51 17.46
CA HIS A 49 -10.87 -1.43 17.10
C HIS A 49 -10.49 -2.50 16.07
N TYR A 50 -9.56 -2.20 15.15
CA TYR A 50 -9.11 -3.18 14.17
C TYR A 50 -7.66 -2.99 13.71
N VAL A 51 -7.10 -4.08 13.20
CA VAL A 51 -5.85 -4.09 12.43
C VAL A 51 -6.06 -4.90 11.16
N GLY A 52 -5.90 -4.24 10.00
CA GLY A 52 -5.91 -4.85 8.68
C GLY A 52 -4.49 -5.14 8.19
N ARG A 53 -4.24 -6.40 7.80
CA ARG A 53 -2.94 -6.88 7.34
C ARG A 53 -3.03 -7.55 5.97
N LEU A 54 -1.98 -7.35 5.18
CA LEU A 54 -1.72 -8.06 3.95
C LEU A 54 -0.65 -9.12 4.22
N LYS A 55 -0.81 -10.30 3.62
CA LYS A 55 0.30 -11.24 3.49
C LYS A 55 1.26 -10.65 2.46
N ASP A 56 2.51 -10.43 2.86
CA ASP A 56 3.56 -10.07 1.91
C ASP A 56 4.37 -11.31 1.57
N ASP A 57 4.17 -11.81 0.35
CA ASP A 57 4.79 -13.05 -0.14
C ASP A 57 6.32 -12.92 -0.37
N ARG A 58 6.89 -11.71 -0.19
CA ARG A 58 8.33 -11.43 -0.39
C ARG A 58 9.14 -11.55 0.90
N ILE A 59 8.51 -11.61 2.06
CA ILE A 59 9.16 -11.79 3.37
C ILE A 59 8.41 -12.90 4.11
N TYR A 60 9.07 -14.03 4.33
CA TYR A 60 8.55 -15.11 5.17
C TYR A 60 8.26 -14.51 6.57
N ASP A 61 6.98 -14.52 6.98
CA ASP A 61 6.44 -13.95 8.24
C ASP A 61 6.07 -12.45 8.27
N SER A 62 6.03 -11.74 7.14
CA SER A 62 5.50 -10.36 7.16
C SER A 62 3.97 -10.32 7.01
N GLN A 63 3.27 -10.01 8.09
CA GLN A 63 1.90 -9.49 8.04
C GLN A 63 1.94 -7.96 8.02
N ARG A 64 2.18 -7.36 6.85
CA ARG A 64 2.26 -5.90 6.70
C ARG A 64 0.91 -5.28 7.03
N ILE A 65 0.88 -4.33 7.97
CA ILE A 65 -0.32 -3.55 8.29
C ILE A 65 -0.57 -2.55 7.15
N PHE A 66 -1.77 -2.58 6.57
CA PHE A 66 -2.20 -1.59 5.57
C PHE A 66 -3.12 -0.53 6.19
N ASP A 67 -3.91 -0.91 7.20
CA ASP A 67 -4.87 -0.05 7.87
C ASP A 67 -5.10 -0.47 9.33
N THR A 68 -5.40 0.48 10.21
CA THR A 68 -5.70 0.24 11.63
C THR A 68 -6.37 1.45 12.28
N SER A 69 -7.23 1.20 13.27
CA SER A 69 -7.79 2.27 14.12
C SER A 69 -6.95 2.61 15.36
N TYR A 70 -5.88 1.88 15.64
CA TYR A 70 -5.00 2.18 16.76
C TYR A 70 -4.03 3.33 16.42
N ALA A 71 -3.74 4.19 17.40
CA ALA A 71 -2.79 5.29 17.24
C ALA A 71 -1.36 4.79 17.01
N ASP A 72 -0.93 3.81 17.81
CA ASP A 72 0.45 3.32 17.85
C ASP A 72 0.51 1.79 17.87
N ILE A 73 1.03 1.19 16.80
CA ILE A 73 1.41 -0.24 16.75
C ILE A 73 2.88 -0.35 16.33
N PRO A 74 3.75 -1.02 17.11
CA PRO A 74 5.12 -1.30 16.71
C PRO A 74 5.16 -2.06 15.38
N GLY A 75 5.96 -1.59 14.41
CA GLY A 75 6.04 -2.22 13.09
C GLY A 75 5.04 -1.68 12.06
N ILE A 76 4.29 -0.61 12.36
CA ILE A 76 3.66 0.22 11.32
C ILE A 76 4.78 0.82 10.46
N LYS A 77 5.07 0.19 9.32
CA LYS A 77 5.71 0.88 8.20
C LYS A 77 4.62 1.51 7.36
N SER A 78 4.04 2.63 7.82
CA SER A 78 3.32 3.52 6.89
C SER A 78 3.06 4.93 7.44
N PRO A 79 3.73 5.93 6.86
CA PRO A 79 3.10 7.21 6.57
C PRO A 79 2.56 7.30 5.13
N ALA A 80 2.71 6.27 4.29
CA ALA A 80 2.57 6.44 2.84
C ALA A 80 1.44 5.65 2.16
N TYR A 81 0.80 4.65 2.78
CA TYR A 81 -0.06 3.68 2.07
C TYR A 81 -1.44 3.36 2.68
N THR A 82 -1.90 4.07 3.71
CA THR A 82 -3.25 3.84 4.25
C THR A 82 -4.29 4.57 3.39
N LEU A 83 -4.77 3.89 2.34
CA LEU A 83 -5.63 4.42 1.27
C LEU A 83 -7.15 4.35 1.55
N THR A 84 -7.56 4.12 2.80
CA THR A 84 -8.98 4.15 3.19
C THR A 84 -9.36 5.47 3.88
N TYR A 85 -9.88 6.36 3.05
CA TYR A 85 -10.89 7.40 3.28
C TYR A 85 -11.30 7.80 4.71
N GLN A 86 -11.35 9.12 4.88
CA GLN A 86 -11.46 9.94 6.09
C GLN A 86 -10.13 10.04 6.83
N GLU A 87 -9.56 11.24 6.82
CA GLU A 87 -8.65 11.68 7.89
C GLU A 87 -9.41 11.54 9.21
N ARG A 88 -9.38 10.35 9.79
CA ARG A 88 -9.71 10.17 11.19
C ARG A 88 -8.47 10.48 11.97
N GLU A 89 -8.66 11.19 13.08
CA GLU A 89 -7.60 11.31 14.06
C GLU A 89 -7.21 9.90 14.47
N ARG A 90 -5.94 9.55 14.24
CA ARG A 90 -5.42 8.21 14.55
C ARG A 90 -5.66 7.92 16.02
N GLY A 91 -6.15 6.71 16.33
CA GLY A 91 -6.49 6.31 17.69
C GLY A 91 -7.98 6.30 18.01
N GLU A 92 -8.84 6.75 17.10
CA GLU A 92 -10.28 6.66 17.28
C GLU A 92 -10.86 5.32 16.77
N PRO A 93 -11.79 4.71 17.53
CA PRO A 93 -12.55 3.56 17.06
C PRO A 93 -13.28 3.80 15.72
N PHE A 94 -13.43 2.74 14.95
CA PHE A 94 -14.18 2.76 13.71
C PHE A 94 -15.65 2.46 13.98
N ASN A 95 -16.52 3.42 13.62
CA ASN A 95 -17.97 3.31 13.75
C ASN A 95 -18.62 3.03 12.39
N PHE A 96 -19.51 2.04 12.33
CA PHE A 96 -20.26 1.70 11.11
C PHE A 96 -21.59 1.01 11.44
N THR A 97 -22.49 0.96 10.46
CA THR A 97 -23.76 0.23 10.58
C THR A 97 -23.58 -1.19 10.03
N LEU A 98 -23.84 -2.23 10.81
CA LEU A 98 -23.67 -3.60 10.35
C LEU A 98 -24.67 -3.94 9.24
N GLY A 99 -24.18 -4.41 8.10
CA GLY A 99 -24.99 -4.60 6.88
C GLY A 99 -24.88 -3.45 5.88
N GLU A 100 -24.34 -2.30 6.26
CA GLU A 100 -24.21 -1.12 5.41
C GLU A 100 -22.81 -0.48 5.52
N GLY A 101 -22.24 -0.03 4.41
CA GLY A 101 -21.04 0.83 4.45
C GLY A 101 -19.70 0.14 4.79
N VAL A 102 -19.66 -1.18 4.98
CA VAL A 102 -18.41 -1.97 5.07
C VAL A 102 -18.37 -3.10 4.05
N ILE A 103 -17.17 -3.68 3.86
CA ILE A 103 -16.98 -4.85 2.99
C ILE A 103 -17.77 -6.07 3.51
N GLU A 104 -18.26 -6.91 2.60
CA GLU A 104 -19.08 -8.09 2.92
C GLU A 104 -18.43 -9.00 3.96
N GLY A 105 -17.12 -9.19 3.89
CA GLY A 105 -16.38 -10.00 4.86
C GLY A 105 -16.47 -9.48 6.29
N TRP A 106 -16.64 -8.17 6.50
CA TRP A 106 -16.90 -7.62 7.84
C TRP A 106 -18.34 -7.87 8.28
N ASN A 107 -19.31 -7.67 7.38
CA ASN A 107 -20.73 -7.97 7.66
C ASN A 107 -20.93 -9.41 8.13
N GLU A 108 -20.23 -10.37 7.52
CA GLU A 108 -20.30 -11.78 7.89
C GLU A 108 -19.57 -12.09 9.21
N ASN A 109 -18.40 -11.50 9.44
CA ASN A 109 -17.53 -11.90 10.55
C ASN A 109 -17.84 -11.18 11.86
N VAL A 110 -18.35 -9.94 11.80
CA VAL A 110 -18.72 -9.13 12.98
C VAL A 110 -20.13 -9.47 13.48
N ARG A 111 -21.00 -9.96 12.60
CA ARG A 111 -22.35 -10.41 12.98
C ARG A 111 -22.28 -11.47 14.08
N GLY A 112 -23.07 -11.23 15.13
CA GLY A 112 -23.16 -12.07 16.31
C GLY A 112 -22.05 -11.89 17.33
N MET A 113 -21.01 -11.07 17.05
CA MET A 113 -20.01 -10.72 18.06
C MET A 113 -20.64 -9.94 19.21
N ARG A 114 -20.11 -10.13 20.41
CA ARG A 114 -20.52 -9.41 21.62
C ARG A 114 -19.62 -8.20 21.87
N GLU A 115 -20.12 -7.22 22.61
CA GLU A 115 -19.27 -6.16 23.17
C GLU A 115 -18.10 -6.73 23.99
N GLY A 116 -16.89 -6.24 23.71
CA GLY A 116 -15.61 -6.71 24.25
C GLY A 116 -15.11 -8.02 23.64
N GLU A 117 -15.74 -8.55 22.59
CA GLU A 117 -15.25 -9.73 21.87
C GLU A 117 -14.20 -9.33 20.82
N SER A 118 -13.12 -10.10 20.74
CA SER A 118 -12.12 -9.98 19.67
C SER A 118 -12.15 -11.19 18.76
N LYS A 119 -11.97 -10.97 17.46
CA LYS A 119 -11.98 -12.02 16.44
C LYS A 119 -10.96 -11.75 15.35
N ARG A 120 -10.30 -12.82 14.90
CA ARG A 120 -9.41 -12.81 13.73
C ARG A 120 -10.07 -13.55 12.58
N PHE A 121 -10.01 -12.98 11.39
CA PHE A 121 -10.59 -13.57 10.19
C PHE A 121 -9.89 -13.09 8.93
N SER A 122 -10.01 -13.87 7.86
CA SER A 122 -9.53 -13.49 6.52
C SER A 122 -10.70 -13.18 5.61
N VAL A 123 -10.54 -12.17 4.76
CA VAL A 123 -11.54 -11.75 3.77
C VAL A 123 -10.97 -11.98 2.37
N PRO A 124 -11.51 -12.92 1.57
CA PRO A 124 -11.08 -13.10 0.19
C PRO A 124 -11.47 -11.87 -0.66
N PRO A 125 -10.81 -11.65 -1.82
CA PRO A 125 -11.07 -10.49 -2.67
C PRO A 125 -12.56 -10.29 -3.00
N GLU A 126 -13.28 -11.37 -3.27
CA GLU A 126 -14.69 -11.36 -3.65
C GLU A 126 -15.60 -10.77 -2.56
N LYS A 127 -15.21 -10.90 -1.28
CA LYS A 127 -15.92 -10.35 -0.12
C LYS A 127 -15.26 -9.08 0.44
N GLY A 128 -14.18 -8.64 -0.20
CA GLY A 128 -13.39 -7.47 0.16
C GLY A 128 -13.54 -6.38 -0.90
N TYR A 129 -12.42 -5.96 -1.46
CA TYR A 129 -12.38 -4.87 -2.45
C TYR A 129 -12.49 -5.37 -3.90
N GLY A 130 -12.75 -6.65 -4.13
CA GLY A 130 -12.86 -7.24 -5.46
C GLY A 130 -11.50 -7.52 -6.12
N LYS A 131 -11.56 -7.95 -7.39
CA LYS A 131 -10.39 -8.36 -8.17
C LYS A 131 -9.55 -7.16 -8.60
N ALA A 132 -8.25 -7.38 -8.74
CA ALA A 132 -7.37 -6.45 -9.45
C ALA A 132 -7.80 -6.34 -10.91
N SER A 133 -7.69 -5.14 -11.46
CA SER A 133 -7.93 -4.87 -12.87
C SER A 133 -6.64 -5.12 -13.64
N GLU A 134 -6.68 -6.05 -14.60
CA GLU A 134 -5.57 -6.25 -15.54
C GLU A 134 -5.29 -5.01 -16.39
N LYS A 135 -6.28 -4.12 -16.57
CA LYS A 135 -6.10 -2.85 -17.30
C LYS A 135 -5.24 -1.84 -16.53
N LEU A 136 -5.06 -2.05 -15.23
CA LEU A 136 -4.21 -1.25 -14.35
C LEU A 136 -2.79 -1.83 -14.20
N ARG A 137 -2.52 -2.98 -14.85
CA ARG A 137 -1.22 -3.64 -14.83
C ARG A 137 -0.53 -3.50 -16.17
N TYR A 138 0.71 -3.06 -16.11
CA TYR A 138 1.55 -2.89 -17.29
C TYR A 138 2.83 -3.68 -17.12
N GLN A 139 3.30 -4.28 -18.20
CA GLN A 139 4.59 -4.94 -18.26
C GLN A 139 5.52 -4.12 -19.12
N ILE A 140 6.66 -3.74 -18.57
CA ILE A 140 7.73 -3.09 -19.30
C ILE A 140 8.94 -4.01 -19.36
N GLN A 141 9.67 -3.94 -20.47
CA GLN A 141 10.89 -4.71 -20.63
C GLN A 141 11.95 -4.23 -19.64
N LYS A 142 12.80 -5.16 -19.18
CA LYS A 142 13.97 -4.81 -18.37
C LYS A 142 15.06 -4.11 -19.17
N THR A 143 14.97 -4.15 -20.49
CA THR A 143 15.94 -3.55 -21.40
C THR A 143 15.33 -2.37 -22.15
N GLU A 144 16.16 -1.38 -22.44
CA GLU A 144 15.82 -0.19 -23.21
C GLU A 144 16.98 0.15 -24.15
N SER A 145 16.67 0.67 -25.34
CA SER A 145 17.68 1.19 -26.27
C SER A 145 17.53 2.70 -26.37
N VAL A 146 18.65 3.42 -26.20
CA VAL A 146 18.73 4.88 -26.39
C VAL A 146 19.75 5.20 -27.48
N PRO A 147 19.57 6.27 -28.27
CA PRO A 147 20.45 6.54 -29.40
C PRO A 147 21.83 6.99 -28.93
N VAL A 148 22.88 6.57 -29.65
CA VAL A 148 24.23 7.14 -29.44
C VAL A 148 24.24 8.61 -29.88
N TYR A 149 23.59 8.93 -31.00
CA TYR A 149 23.50 10.29 -31.52
C TYR A 149 22.07 10.83 -31.44
N GLU A 150 21.90 12.00 -30.83
CA GLU A 150 20.61 12.70 -30.74
C GLU A 150 20.70 14.11 -31.32
N LYS A 151 19.59 14.59 -31.88
CA LYS A 151 19.47 15.98 -32.36
C LYS A 151 18.66 16.80 -31.37
N MET A 152 19.20 17.93 -30.97
CA MET A 152 18.53 18.94 -30.17
C MET A 152 18.34 20.21 -31.02
N ASP A 153 17.25 20.93 -30.81
CA ASP A 153 17.06 22.25 -31.39
C ASP A 153 18.12 23.23 -30.83
N VAL A 154 18.65 24.12 -31.68
CA VAL A 154 19.73 25.02 -31.28
C VAL A 154 19.31 26.02 -30.21
N GLU A 155 18.07 26.53 -30.25
CA GLU A 155 17.57 27.50 -29.27
C GLU A 155 17.42 26.82 -27.90
N LYS A 156 16.86 25.61 -27.89
CA LYS A 156 16.76 24.78 -26.67
C LYS A 156 18.13 24.42 -26.10
N PHE A 157 19.09 24.12 -26.97
CA PHE A 157 20.46 23.86 -26.53
C PHE A 157 21.07 25.10 -25.89
N GLN A 158 20.91 26.28 -26.51
CA GLN A 158 21.46 27.54 -26.00
C GLN A 158 20.85 27.98 -24.68
N GLU A 159 19.53 27.83 -24.53
CA GLU A 159 18.83 28.09 -23.27
C GLU A 159 19.41 27.25 -22.12
N LYS A 160 19.75 26.00 -22.42
CA LYS A 160 20.17 25.02 -21.42
C LYS A 160 21.67 25.03 -21.11
N TYR A 161 22.51 25.08 -22.14
CA TYR A 161 23.96 24.90 -22.04
C TYR A 161 24.76 26.09 -22.58
N GLY A 162 24.11 27.12 -23.09
CA GLY A 162 24.75 28.25 -23.75
C GLY A 162 25.21 27.93 -25.18
N GLU A 163 26.11 28.77 -25.71
CA GLU A 163 26.51 28.70 -27.11
C GLU A 163 27.20 27.37 -27.49
N PRO A 164 26.68 26.61 -28.49
CA PRO A 164 27.22 25.31 -28.85
C PRO A 164 28.59 25.42 -29.51
N ARG A 165 29.58 24.69 -28.96
CA ARG A 165 30.94 24.58 -29.50
C ARG A 165 31.26 23.14 -29.84
N LYS A 166 31.88 22.90 -30.99
CA LYS A 166 32.33 21.54 -31.37
C LYS A 166 33.24 20.96 -30.27
N ASN A 167 33.03 19.69 -29.92
CA ASN A 167 33.71 18.96 -28.84
C ASN A 167 33.46 19.48 -27.42
N MET A 168 32.47 20.37 -27.22
CA MET A 168 32.03 20.75 -25.88
C MET A 168 31.35 19.55 -25.20
N LEU A 169 31.72 19.32 -23.95
CA LEU A 169 31.07 18.37 -23.06
C LEU A 169 29.94 19.06 -22.29
N VAL A 170 28.79 18.39 -22.20
CA VAL A 170 27.64 18.78 -21.39
C VAL A 170 27.08 17.54 -20.72
N GLU A 171 26.55 17.66 -19.50
CA GLU A 171 25.93 16.54 -18.80
C GLU A 171 24.48 16.33 -19.26
N ASP A 172 24.04 15.08 -19.37
CA ASP A 172 22.63 14.75 -19.52
C ASP A 172 21.91 14.84 -18.18
N ASP A 173 21.03 15.84 -17.98
CA ASP A 173 20.31 16.01 -16.72
C ASP A 173 19.48 14.80 -16.29
N PHE A 174 19.01 13.99 -17.25
CA PHE A 174 18.22 12.82 -16.95
C PHE A 174 19.11 11.63 -16.63
N TRP A 175 20.05 11.26 -17.50
CA TRP A 175 20.86 10.06 -17.37
C TRP A 175 22.11 10.23 -16.47
N GLY A 176 22.61 11.46 -16.34
CA GLY A 176 23.81 11.80 -15.57
C GLY A 176 25.13 11.42 -16.26
N TRP A 177 25.11 11.04 -17.54
CA TRP A 177 26.33 10.82 -18.33
C TRP A 177 26.68 12.05 -19.17
N ASP A 178 27.93 12.11 -19.60
CA ASP A 178 28.40 13.15 -20.49
C ASP A 178 27.85 13.00 -21.91
N LYS A 179 27.72 14.14 -22.58
CA LYS A 179 27.41 14.29 -23.99
C LYS A 179 28.45 15.17 -24.64
N VAL A 180 28.86 14.81 -25.85
CA VAL A 180 29.75 15.63 -26.66
C VAL A 180 29.03 16.19 -27.88
N ILE A 181 29.22 17.48 -28.15
CA ILE A 181 28.75 18.10 -29.38
C ILE A 181 29.63 17.66 -30.55
N THR A 182 29.05 16.93 -31.50
CA THR A 182 29.80 16.42 -32.66
C THR A 182 29.69 17.33 -33.88
N SER A 183 28.50 17.89 -34.12
CA SER A 183 28.26 18.86 -35.18
C SER A 183 27.05 19.74 -34.89
N ARG A 184 26.88 20.83 -35.66
CA ARG A 184 25.69 21.70 -35.61
C ARG A 184 25.28 22.12 -37.01
N GLY A 185 23.98 22.31 -37.19
CA GLY A 185 23.38 22.92 -38.37
C GLY A 185 22.81 24.31 -38.06
N LYS A 186 21.95 24.79 -38.95
CA LYS A 186 21.27 26.09 -38.78
C LYS A 186 20.36 26.12 -37.55
N ASN A 187 19.61 25.04 -37.32
CA ASN A 187 18.57 24.96 -36.29
C ASN A 187 18.75 23.75 -35.35
N TRP A 188 19.89 23.05 -35.42
CA TRP A 188 20.09 21.84 -34.63
C TRP A 188 21.53 21.67 -34.15
N VAL A 189 21.69 20.95 -33.06
CA VAL A 189 22.95 20.46 -32.49
C VAL A 189 22.88 18.94 -32.42
N LEU A 190 23.90 18.25 -32.95
CA LEU A 190 24.02 16.80 -32.85
C LEU A 190 24.92 16.47 -31.67
N LEU A 191 24.34 15.79 -30.69
CA LEU A 191 24.99 15.36 -29.47
C LEU A 191 25.27 13.86 -29.57
N ARG A 192 26.42 13.44 -29.08
CA ARG A 192 26.75 12.03 -28.87
C ARG A 192 26.71 11.75 -27.37
N ASN A 193 25.90 10.78 -26.95
CA ASN A 193 25.89 10.23 -25.60
C ASN A 193 27.19 9.44 -25.36
N GLU A 194 27.86 9.69 -24.24
CA GLU A 194 29.15 9.07 -23.86
C GLU A 194 29.07 8.27 -22.55
N PRO A 195 28.13 7.32 -22.38
CA PRO A 195 28.21 6.42 -21.23
C PRO A 195 29.30 5.37 -21.41
N GLU A 196 29.69 4.74 -20.30
CA GLU A 196 30.63 3.62 -20.29
C GLU A 196 29.90 2.28 -20.26
N ALA A 197 30.28 1.37 -21.16
CA ALA A 197 29.71 0.02 -21.18
C ALA A 197 30.14 -0.76 -19.93
N GLY A 198 29.18 -1.39 -19.26
CA GLY A 198 29.37 -2.09 -17.99
C GLY A 198 29.05 -1.24 -16.76
N GLU A 199 29.03 0.09 -16.90
CA GLU A 199 28.76 1.00 -15.78
C GLU A 199 27.27 1.13 -15.45
N THR A 200 27.02 1.53 -14.20
CA THR A 200 25.66 1.76 -13.68
C THR A 200 25.43 3.25 -13.44
N TYR A 201 24.37 3.77 -14.04
CA TYR A 201 23.93 5.14 -13.90
C TYR A 201 22.64 5.20 -13.07
N ARG A 202 22.42 6.34 -12.39
CA ARG A 202 21.18 6.60 -11.65
C ARG A 202 20.51 7.82 -12.26
N PRO A 203 19.51 7.62 -13.14
CA PRO A 203 18.77 8.72 -13.72
C PRO A 203 18.13 9.59 -12.64
N THR A 204 18.07 10.90 -12.87
CA THR A 204 17.46 11.87 -11.96
C THR A 204 16.00 11.51 -11.72
N GLY A 205 15.62 11.34 -10.45
CA GLY A 205 14.30 10.88 -10.01
C GLY A 205 13.92 9.46 -10.47
N GLY A 206 14.86 8.68 -11.00
CA GLY A 206 14.64 7.35 -11.55
C GLY A 206 15.35 6.21 -10.80
N TRP A 207 15.19 4.98 -11.32
CA TRP A 207 15.90 3.79 -10.81
C TRP A 207 17.18 3.52 -11.60
N LYS A 208 18.12 2.81 -10.96
CA LYS A 208 19.44 2.51 -11.53
C LYS A 208 19.31 1.75 -12.85
N VAL A 209 20.19 2.06 -13.80
CA VAL A 209 20.33 1.37 -15.07
C VAL A 209 21.77 0.96 -15.30
N LYS A 210 22.00 -0.18 -15.95
CA LYS A 210 23.32 -0.61 -16.40
C LYS A 210 23.42 -0.48 -17.91
N VAL A 211 24.53 0.04 -18.40
CA VAL A 211 24.84 0.03 -19.83
C VAL A 211 25.38 -1.34 -20.18
N GLU A 212 24.63 -2.13 -20.96
CA GLU A 212 25.05 -3.48 -21.36
C GLU A 212 25.98 -3.46 -22.56
N SER A 213 25.67 -2.62 -23.56
CA SER A 213 26.48 -2.51 -24.76
C SER A 213 26.26 -1.17 -25.46
N ILE A 214 27.24 -0.73 -26.23
CA ILE A 214 27.15 0.45 -27.09
C ILE A 214 27.56 0.02 -28.50
N ASP A 215 26.65 0.17 -29.46
CA ASP A 215 26.92 -0.02 -30.88
C ASP A 215 26.76 1.31 -31.60
N SER A 216 27.86 2.02 -31.82
CA SER A 216 27.86 3.31 -32.52
C SER A 216 27.51 3.22 -34.01
N THR A 217 27.45 2.01 -34.58
CA THR A 217 27.20 1.78 -36.01
C THR A 217 25.76 1.36 -36.32
N ALA A 218 24.99 0.99 -35.29
CA ALA A 218 23.58 0.64 -35.38
C ALA A 218 22.68 1.80 -35.85
N ALA A 219 21.38 1.51 -36.03
CA ALA A 219 20.33 2.49 -36.33
C ALA A 219 20.68 3.46 -37.49
N ASN A 220 21.18 2.93 -38.62
CA ASN A 220 21.61 3.72 -39.79
C ASN A 220 22.66 4.80 -39.45
N GLY A 221 23.59 4.48 -38.54
CA GLY A 221 24.67 5.38 -38.12
C GLY A 221 24.32 6.33 -36.97
N TYR A 222 23.12 6.21 -36.39
CA TYR A 222 22.76 6.92 -35.14
C TYR A 222 23.16 6.16 -33.88
N GLY A 223 23.54 4.89 -34.02
CA GLY A 223 24.00 4.02 -32.95
C GLY A 223 22.95 3.74 -31.87
N GLU A 224 23.19 2.70 -31.09
CA GLU A 224 22.33 2.25 -30.00
C GLU A 224 23.14 1.98 -28.74
N ILE A 225 22.61 2.43 -27.61
CA ILE A 225 23.09 2.17 -26.26
C ILE A 225 22.02 1.29 -25.62
N ASN A 226 22.36 0.03 -25.38
CA ASN A 226 21.47 -0.92 -24.73
C ASN A 226 21.64 -0.82 -23.22
N LEU A 227 20.54 -0.56 -22.54
CA LEU A 227 20.44 -0.38 -21.11
C LEU A 227 19.64 -1.52 -20.49
N LYS A 228 19.97 -1.86 -19.24
CA LYS A 228 19.20 -2.76 -18.40
C LYS A 228 18.81 -2.10 -17.10
N HIS A 229 17.51 -2.07 -16.82
CA HIS A 229 16.95 -1.56 -15.58
C HIS A 229 17.31 -2.47 -14.40
N ILE A 230 17.85 -1.88 -13.32
CA ILE A 230 18.22 -2.56 -12.09
C ILE A 230 17.22 -2.18 -11.00
N ILE A 231 16.24 -3.05 -10.79
CA ILE A 231 15.25 -2.95 -9.72
C ILE A 231 15.39 -4.23 -8.88
N ARG A 232 15.81 -4.08 -7.62
CA ARG A 232 16.01 -5.20 -6.70
C ARG A 232 14.84 -5.43 -5.77
N GLU A 233 14.14 -4.36 -5.46
CA GLU A 233 12.99 -4.35 -4.56
C GLU A 233 11.87 -3.55 -5.21
N PRO A 234 10.61 -3.83 -4.84
CA PRO A 234 9.48 -3.06 -5.32
C PRO A 234 9.56 -1.59 -4.95
N ILE A 235 9.17 -0.70 -5.88
CA ILE A 235 9.30 0.76 -5.73
C ILE A 235 7.90 1.38 -5.75
N ALA A 236 7.62 2.20 -4.75
CA ALA A 236 6.46 3.07 -4.70
C ALA A 236 6.45 4.06 -5.87
N ILE A 237 5.32 4.19 -6.57
CA ILE A 237 5.15 5.23 -7.58
C ILE A 237 4.60 6.47 -6.91
N ASP A 238 5.39 7.54 -6.90
CA ASP A 238 5.00 8.87 -6.47
C ASP A 238 4.97 9.85 -7.66
N SER A 239 4.62 11.11 -7.38
CA SER A 239 4.53 12.17 -8.39
C SER A 239 5.87 12.48 -9.06
N GLU A 240 7.00 12.36 -8.35
CA GLU A 240 8.33 12.57 -8.88
C GLU A 240 8.68 11.47 -9.89
N LEU A 241 8.54 10.20 -9.50
CA LEU A 241 8.82 9.05 -10.35
C LEU A 241 7.92 9.02 -11.58
N LEU A 242 6.64 9.39 -11.42
CA LEU A 242 5.71 9.54 -12.54
C LEU A 242 6.20 10.60 -13.51
N SER A 243 6.65 11.77 -13.04
CA SER A 243 7.12 12.85 -13.91
C SER A 243 8.36 12.45 -14.73
N VAL A 244 9.27 11.69 -14.11
CA VAL A 244 10.54 11.22 -14.68
C VAL A 244 10.30 10.23 -15.81
N TYR A 245 9.37 9.29 -15.61
CA TYR A 245 9.03 8.26 -16.58
C TYR A 245 7.71 8.55 -17.30
N ASP A 246 7.23 9.79 -17.26
CA ASP A 246 5.93 10.16 -17.81
C ASP A 246 5.87 9.75 -19.28
N LYS A 247 6.90 9.95 -20.09
CA LYS A 247 6.90 9.48 -21.50
C LYS A 247 6.72 7.96 -21.65
N LYS A 248 7.25 7.16 -20.72
CA LYS A 248 7.06 5.70 -20.70
C LYS A 248 5.65 5.33 -20.22
N PHE A 249 5.10 6.14 -19.33
CA PHE A 249 3.76 5.97 -18.76
C PHE A 249 2.68 6.79 -19.49
N ALA A 250 3.02 7.60 -20.48
CA ALA A 250 2.16 8.64 -21.04
C ALA A 250 0.98 8.05 -21.83
N ASN A 251 1.08 6.78 -22.21
CA ASN A 251 0.02 6.06 -22.88
C ASN A 251 -0.89 5.29 -21.92
N ILE A 252 -0.67 5.39 -20.61
CA ILE A 252 -1.50 4.81 -19.57
C ILE A 252 -2.70 5.75 -19.35
N PRO A 253 -3.91 5.42 -19.85
CA PRO A 253 -5.03 6.36 -19.90
C PRO A 253 -5.49 6.83 -18.52
N GLN A 254 -5.17 6.07 -17.48
CA GLN A 254 -5.59 6.29 -16.10
C GLN A 254 -4.77 7.37 -15.40
N LEU A 255 -3.58 7.71 -15.92
CA LEU A 255 -2.79 8.86 -15.48
C LEU A 255 -3.31 10.19 -16.05
N LYS A 256 -4.15 10.16 -17.09
CA LYS A 256 -4.54 11.37 -17.85
C LYS A 256 -5.78 12.09 -17.33
N ARG A 257 -6.57 11.52 -16.42
CA ARG A 257 -7.74 12.21 -15.83
C ARG A 257 -8.10 11.60 -14.48
N GLY A 258 -8.12 12.46 -13.45
CA GLY A 258 -8.58 12.15 -12.11
C GLY A 258 -9.92 11.41 -12.10
N MET A 259 -9.87 10.15 -11.72
CA MET A 259 -11.00 9.38 -11.26
C MET A 259 -10.57 8.58 -10.05
N GLY A 260 -11.01 9.00 -8.87
CA GLY A 260 -10.98 8.21 -7.65
C GLY A 260 -9.60 7.91 -7.05
N GLN A 261 -8.56 8.65 -7.42
CA GLN A 261 -7.27 8.55 -6.77
C GLN A 261 -7.31 9.34 -5.45
N SER A 262 -6.74 8.77 -4.39
CA SER A 262 -6.15 9.61 -3.33
C SER A 262 -5.24 10.64 -4.02
N GLN A 263 -5.04 11.82 -3.44
CA GLN A 263 -4.24 12.89 -4.07
C GLN A 263 -2.83 12.44 -4.52
N ASP A 264 -2.36 11.28 -4.04
CA ASP A 264 -1.20 10.56 -4.54
C ASP A 264 -1.65 9.36 -5.39
N GLY A 265 -1.41 9.43 -6.71
CA GLY A 265 -1.61 8.33 -7.65
C GLY A 265 -0.59 7.20 -7.44
N GLN A 266 -0.79 6.39 -6.41
CA GLN A 266 0.19 5.40 -5.95
C GLN A 266 0.03 4.05 -6.66
N GLY A 267 0.81 3.85 -7.72
CA GLY A 267 1.11 2.51 -8.21
C GLY A 267 2.35 1.91 -7.53
N ILE A 268 2.72 0.70 -7.90
CA ILE A 268 3.94 0.02 -7.47
C ILE A 268 4.65 -0.59 -8.67
N ILE A 269 5.98 -0.47 -8.67
CA ILE A 269 6.86 -1.14 -9.62
C ILE A 269 7.38 -2.40 -8.97
N ILE A 270 7.20 -3.54 -9.63
CA ILE A 270 7.57 -4.86 -9.12
C ILE A 270 8.56 -5.49 -10.10
N PRO A 271 9.79 -5.81 -9.67
CA PRO A 271 10.71 -6.56 -10.50
C PRO A 271 10.24 -8.03 -10.59
N ASN A 272 10.06 -8.54 -11.80
CA ASN A 272 9.92 -9.98 -12.05
C ASN A 272 11.24 -10.53 -12.59
N GLU A 273 11.31 -11.80 -12.99
CA GLU A 273 12.55 -12.38 -13.54
C GLU A 273 12.89 -11.80 -14.92
N ASP A 274 11.91 -11.75 -15.81
CA ASP A 274 12.02 -11.40 -17.23
C ASP A 274 11.58 -9.95 -17.55
N HIS A 275 10.61 -9.43 -16.79
CA HIS A 275 10.05 -8.10 -17.01
C HIS A 275 9.93 -7.28 -15.71
N ILE A 276 9.42 -6.06 -15.83
CA ILE A 276 9.03 -5.22 -14.70
C ILE A 276 7.51 -5.03 -14.79
N THR A 277 6.79 -5.32 -13.71
CA THR A 277 5.37 -4.96 -13.60
C THR A 277 5.25 -3.56 -13.02
N VAL A 278 4.35 -2.76 -13.60
CA VAL A 278 3.90 -1.49 -13.07
C VAL A 278 2.41 -1.67 -12.78
N ASP A 279 2.05 -1.75 -11.50
CA ASP A 279 0.69 -2.02 -11.04
C ASP A 279 0.09 -0.77 -10.40
N PHE A 280 -0.95 -0.22 -11.01
CA PHE A 280 -1.71 0.93 -10.51
C PHE A 280 -2.99 0.53 -9.76
N ASN A 281 -3.19 -0.77 -9.50
CA ASN A 281 -4.27 -1.18 -8.62
C ASN A 281 -4.00 -0.71 -7.19
N ASP A 282 -5.06 -0.37 -6.47
CA ASP A 282 -5.00 -0.21 -5.02
C ASP A 282 -4.42 -1.49 -4.40
N GLU A 283 -3.55 -1.32 -3.40
CA GLU A 283 -2.79 -2.40 -2.81
C GLU A 283 -3.64 -3.51 -2.19
N VAL A 284 -4.93 -3.28 -1.88
CA VAL A 284 -5.86 -4.30 -1.37
C VAL A 284 -6.60 -5.08 -2.47
N LYS A 285 -6.60 -4.60 -3.71
CA LYS A 285 -7.33 -5.22 -4.82
C LYS A 285 -6.75 -6.58 -5.20
N GLY A 286 -7.62 -7.57 -5.36
CA GLY A 286 -7.24 -8.93 -5.73
C GLY A 286 -6.51 -9.71 -4.64
N LYS A 287 -6.43 -9.19 -3.40
CA LYS A 287 -5.74 -9.85 -2.29
C LYS A 287 -6.69 -10.32 -1.20
N THR A 288 -6.32 -11.40 -0.53
CA THR A 288 -6.94 -11.80 0.73
C THR A 288 -6.43 -10.90 1.85
N LEU A 289 -7.36 -10.29 2.58
CA LEU A 289 -7.07 -9.41 3.70
C LEU A 289 -7.19 -10.19 5.01
N TYR A 290 -6.37 -9.86 6.00
CA TYR A 290 -6.40 -10.47 7.31
C TYR A 290 -6.72 -9.41 8.36
N PHE A 291 -7.80 -9.61 9.10
CA PHE A 291 -8.27 -8.68 10.11
C PHE A 291 -8.18 -9.28 11.50
N GLU A 292 -7.85 -8.41 12.44
CA GLU A 292 -8.07 -8.58 13.87
C GLU A 292 -8.98 -7.45 14.32
N VAL A 293 -10.15 -7.79 14.86
CA VAL A 293 -11.21 -6.83 15.23
C VAL A 293 -11.59 -7.05 16.69
N GLU A 294 -11.83 -5.97 17.41
CA GLU A 294 -12.41 -5.94 18.75
C GLU A 294 -13.65 -5.04 18.74
N VAL A 295 -14.80 -5.57 19.18
CA VAL A 295 -16.02 -4.78 19.31
C VAL A 295 -16.01 -4.04 20.64
N LEU A 296 -16.12 -2.71 20.61
CA LEU A 296 -16.13 -1.87 21.80
C LEU A 296 -17.55 -1.61 22.28
N ASN A 297 -18.47 -1.34 21.35
CA ASN A 297 -19.84 -0.90 21.66
C ASN A 297 -20.80 -1.27 20.53
N ILE A 298 -22.05 -1.55 20.86
CA ILE A 298 -23.13 -1.87 19.93
C ILE A 298 -24.36 -1.04 20.30
N LYS A 299 -24.80 -0.16 19.39
CA LYS A 299 -26.01 0.64 19.52
C LYS A 299 -27.08 0.11 18.57
N LYS A 300 -28.25 -0.22 19.13
CA LYS A 300 -29.44 -0.65 18.38
C LYS A 300 -30.12 0.52 17.67
#